data_AF-A0A8S1HW71-F1
#
_entry.id   AF-A0A8S1HW71-F1
#
_cell.length_a   1.000
_cell.length_b   1.000
_cell.length_c   1.000
_cell.angle_alpha   90.00
_cell.angle_beta   90.00
_cell.angle_gamma   90.00
#
_symmetry.space_group_name_H-M   'P 1'
#
loop_
_entity.id
_entity.type
_entity.pdbx_description
1 polymer ?
#
loop_
_entity_poly.entity_id
_entity_poly.type
_entity_poly.pdbx_seq_one_letter_code
_entity_poly.pdbx_strand_id
1 'polypeptide(L)'
;MILSEKVSPDYTNDVSKDFLPFKNEQYMFTAVIQAADEATCSPDMNLECPEEWFRIDRSDSTVWCIFVSFLMDFEQYTLPTEAQWSTAEDACVASRTHLTGFEDLQEYNVFVDYMNDGKKDGQYFIGAKKKAECTTLDPVQTNPCGLLNAFTWFNGVATKPLISEKWAPGSPNFSNGDCVAYVKGEPIPDAASPMNGFLRTVE
;
A
#
# COMPACT_ATOMS: atom_id res chain seq x y z
N MET A 1 -6.83 61.08 -1.49
CA MET A 1 -7.88 60.06 -1.67
C MET A 1 -7.58 59.35 -2.98
N ILE A 2 -7.24 58.06 -2.88
CA ILE A 2 -7.10 56.96 -3.85
C ILE A 2 -5.97 56.09 -3.25
N LEU A 3 -6.38 55.03 -2.57
CA LEU A 3 -5.53 54.01 -1.97
C LEU A 3 -5.36 52.89 -3.02
N SER A 4 -4.12 52.53 -3.30
CA SER A 4 -3.73 51.39 -4.13
C SER A 4 -4.05 50.08 -3.40
N GLU A 5 -4.75 49.19 -4.09
CA GLU A 5 -5.21 47.89 -3.60
C GLU A 5 -4.04 46.92 -3.33
N LYS A 6 -4.12 46.24 -2.18
CA LYS A 6 -3.36 45.03 -1.87
C LYS A 6 -4.14 43.85 -2.45
N VAL A 7 -3.50 43.05 -3.30
CA VAL A 7 -4.02 41.74 -3.70
C VAL A 7 -3.42 40.69 -2.77
N SER A 8 -4.30 40.01 -2.03
CA SER A 8 -4.00 38.81 -1.23
C SER A 8 -4.53 37.61 -2.02
N PRO A 9 -3.78 36.51 -2.18
CA PRO A 9 -4.35 35.28 -2.74
C PRO A 9 -5.07 34.49 -1.63
N ASP A 10 -6.39 34.40 -1.76
CA ASP A 10 -7.22 33.42 -1.04
C ASP A 10 -6.88 32.01 -1.52
N TYR A 11 -6.37 31.18 -0.62
CA TYR A 11 -6.31 29.73 -0.78
C TYR A 11 -7.49 29.11 -0.04
N THR A 12 -8.59 28.90 -0.76
CA THR A 12 -9.67 27.99 -0.35
C THR A 12 -9.94 27.04 -1.51
N ASN A 13 -9.28 25.88 -1.50
CA ASN A 13 -9.76 24.72 -2.25
C ASN A 13 -10.52 23.82 -1.28
N ASP A 14 -11.83 24.02 -1.33
CA ASP A 14 -12.88 23.18 -0.79
C ASP A 14 -12.89 21.87 -1.59
N VAL A 15 -12.35 20.79 -1.01
CA VAL A 15 -12.46 19.43 -1.57
C VAL A 15 -13.48 18.70 -0.71
N SER A 16 -14.75 18.99 -0.98
CA SER A 16 -15.87 18.26 -0.38
C SER A 16 -16.84 17.83 -1.47
N LYS A 17 -16.99 16.51 -1.57
CA LYS A 17 -18.21 15.78 -1.94
C LYS A 17 -18.62 15.80 -3.42
N ASP A 18 -18.07 14.84 -4.15
CA ASP A 18 -18.80 14.13 -5.21
C ASP A 18 -18.47 12.62 -5.13
N PHE A 19 -19.03 11.94 -4.14
CA PHE A 19 -19.14 10.47 -4.15
C PHE A 19 -20.31 10.09 -5.06
N LEU A 20 -20.00 9.71 -6.29
CA LEU A 20 -20.99 9.15 -7.24
C LEU A 20 -21.34 7.70 -6.86
N PRO A 21 -22.57 7.24 -7.16
CA PRO A 21 -23.03 5.89 -6.80
C PRO A 21 -22.47 4.85 -7.79
N PHE A 22 -21.52 4.03 -7.36
CA PHE A 22 -20.90 3.00 -8.18
C PHE A 22 -21.86 1.83 -8.47
N LYS A 23 -22.20 1.64 -9.76
CA LYS A 23 -22.90 0.46 -10.29
C LYS A 23 -21.88 -0.50 -10.91
N ASN A 24 -21.78 -1.72 -10.34
CA ASN A 24 -21.40 -3.00 -10.96
C ASN A 24 -20.48 -3.00 -12.21
N GLU A 25 -19.32 -2.36 -12.14
CA GLU A 25 -18.25 -2.53 -13.11
C GLU A 25 -16.97 -2.85 -12.33
N GLN A 26 -16.31 -3.95 -12.71
CA GLN A 26 -15.09 -4.45 -12.08
C GLN A 26 -13.91 -3.55 -12.43
N TYR A 27 -13.81 -2.42 -11.74
CA TYR A 27 -12.65 -1.55 -11.80
C TYR A 27 -11.55 -2.12 -10.92
N MET A 28 -10.41 -2.44 -11.53
CA MET A 28 -9.19 -2.85 -10.82
C MET A 28 -8.39 -1.58 -10.58
N PHE A 29 -8.59 -0.97 -9.42
CA PHE A 29 -7.91 0.26 -9.07
C PHE A 29 -6.51 -0.03 -8.55
N THR A 30 -5.56 0.85 -8.87
CA THR A 30 -4.33 0.93 -8.09
C THR A 30 -4.60 1.73 -6.85
N ALA A 31 -4.42 1.08 -5.71
CA ALA A 31 -4.61 1.72 -4.43
C ALA A 31 -3.35 1.78 -3.60
N VAL A 32 -3.30 2.81 -2.76
CA VAL A 32 -2.16 3.17 -1.95
C VAL A 32 -2.56 2.96 -0.51
N ILE A 33 -1.75 2.18 0.19
CA ILE A 33 -2.01 1.84 1.56
C ILE A 33 -1.11 2.72 2.42
N GLN A 34 -1.67 3.68 3.15
CA GLN A 34 -0.88 4.68 3.88
C GLN A 34 -0.82 4.36 5.38
N ALA A 35 0.36 4.30 5.98
CA ALA A 35 0.55 4.17 7.43
C ALA A 35 1.11 5.47 8.04
N ALA A 36 0.59 5.86 9.21
CA ALA A 36 1.08 6.97 10.03
C ALA A 36 1.49 6.46 11.42
N ASP A 37 2.57 7.02 11.98
CA ASP A 37 3.06 6.76 13.33
C ASP A 37 2.36 7.65 14.38
N GLU A 38 2.43 7.29 15.67
CA GLU A 38 1.78 7.98 16.80
C GLU A 38 2.04 9.50 16.84
N ALA A 39 3.20 9.94 16.34
CA ALA A 39 3.62 11.34 16.37
C ALA A 39 2.81 12.28 15.42
N THR A 40 2.08 11.74 14.45
CA THR A 40 1.18 12.51 13.56
C THR A 40 -0.29 12.43 13.98
N CYS A 41 -0.63 11.58 14.96
CA CYS A 41 -1.92 11.58 15.62
C CYS A 41 -1.96 12.68 16.69
N SER A 42 -3.00 13.52 16.67
CA SER A 42 -3.18 14.63 17.61
C SER A 42 -2.99 14.18 19.07
N PRO A 43 -2.27 14.94 19.93
CA PRO A 43 -1.89 14.51 21.28
C PRO A 43 -3.02 14.37 22.32
N ASP A 44 -4.29 14.44 21.91
CA ASP A 44 -5.44 14.30 22.81
C ASP A 44 -5.92 12.84 22.91
N MET A 45 -5.22 12.08 23.76
CA MET A 45 -5.62 10.95 24.62
C MET A 45 -6.88 10.10 24.29
N ASN A 46 -7.08 9.76 23.02
CA ASN A 46 -7.60 8.49 22.55
C ASN A 46 -6.97 8.30 21.16
N LEU A 47 -5.95 7.44 21.05
CA LEU A 47 -5.30 7.10 19.77
C LEU A 47 -6.30 6.35 18.88
N GLU A 48 -7.24 7.10 18.32
CA GLU A 48 -8.18 6.64 17.31
C GLU A 48 -7.65 7.05 15.94
N CYS A 49 -7.74 6.13 15.00
CA CYS A 49 -7.41 6.41 13.62
C CYS A 49 -8.40 7.44 13.05
N PRO A 50 -7.97 8.27 12.07
CA PRO A 50 -8.90 9.18 11.39
C PRO A 50 -10.09 8.42 10.79
N GLU A 51 -11.19 9.12 10.55
CA GLU A 51 -12.38 8.51 9.95
C GLU A 51 -12.04 7.80 8.62
N GLU A 52 -12.59 6.60 8.40
CA GLU A 52 -12.32 5.71 7.26
C GLU A 52 -10.95 4.99 7.26
N TRP A 53 -10.06 5.30 8.21
CA TRP A 53 -8.79 4.58 8.39
C TRP A 53 -9.03 3.34 9.24
N PHE A 54 -8.41 2.23 8.87
CA PHE A 54 -8.46 1.00 9.65
C PHE A 54 -7.28 0.94 10.62
N ARG A 55 -7.52 0.39 11.81
CA ARG A 55 -6.54 0.31 12.89
C ARG A 55 -5.88 -1.07 12.93
N ILE A 56 -4.56 -1.10 13.07
CA ILE A 56 -3.79 -2.28 13.48
C ILE A 56 -3.10 -1.95 14.81
N ASP A 57 -3.30 -2.81 15.80
CA ASP A 57 -2.53 -2.78 17.04
C ASP A 57 -1.29 -3.66 16.88
N ARG A 58 -0.10 -3.07 17.00
CA ARG A 58 1.16 -3.80 16.90
C ARG A 58 1.59 -4.39 18.23
N SER A 59 2.42 -5.43 18.14
CA SER A 59 2.96 -6.13 19.31
C SER A 59 3.81 -5.26 20.24
N ASP A 60 4.36 -4.14 19.74
CA ASP A 60 5.16 -3.18 20.48
C ASP A 60 4.32 -2.05 21.11
N SER A 61 2.99 -2.19 21.14
CA SER A 61 2.02 -1.20 21.61
C SER A 61 1.87 0.04 20.73
N THR A 62 2.50 0.09 19.55
CA THR A 62 2.23 1.14 18.57
C THR A 62 0.91 0.89 17.85
N VAL A 63 0.21 1.97 17.49
CA VAL A 63 -1.01 1.92 16.70
C VAL A 63 -0.74 2.36 15.28
N TRP A 64 -1.13 1.53 14.32
CA TRP A 64 -1.00 1.79 12.91
C TRP A 64 -2.35 2.09 12.31
N CYS A 65 -2.47 3.26 11.70
CA CYS A 65 -3.66 3.65 10.98
C CYS A 65 -3.40 3.50 9.50
N ILE A 66 -4.24 2.71 8.85
CA ILE A 66 -4.10 2.39 7.44
C ILE A 66 -5.30 2.88 6.64
N PHE A 67 -5.02 3.70 5.64
CA PHE A 67 -6.00 4.12 4.64
C PHE A 67 -5.75 3.45 3.31
N VAL A 68 -6.81 2.98 2.66
CA VAL A 68 -6.75 2.40 1.32
C VAL A 68 -7.38 3.41 0.36
N SER A 69 -6.53 4.13 -0.38
CA SER A 69 -6.95 5.13 -1.37
C SER A 69 -6.84 4.58 -2.78
N PHE A 70 -7.80 4.87 -3.65
CA PHE A 70 -7.70 4.57 -5.07
C PHE A 70 -7.14 5.77 -5.82
N LEU A 71 -5.93 5.66 -6.35
CA LEU A 71 -5.26 6.79 -7.02
C LEU A 71 -5.48 6.84 -8.53
N MET A 72 -5.85 5.72 -9.15
CA MET A 72 -5.88 5.61 -10.61
C MET A 72 -6.98 4.66 -11.08
N ASP A 73 -7.76 5.12 -12.05
CA ASP A 73 -8.62 4.28 -12.90
C ASP A 73 -7.72 3.57 -13.91
N PHE A 74 -7.47 2.28 -13.71
CA PHE A 74 -6.78 1.46 -14.70
C PHE A 74 -7.78 0.72 -15.58
N GLU A 75 -7.45 0.64 -16.87
CA GLU A 75 -7.99 -0.41 -17.71
C GLU A 75 -7.60 -1.75 -17.07
N GLN A 76 -8.63 -2.57 -16.83
CA GLN A 76 -8.53 -3.96 -16.44
C GLN A 76 -7.31 -4.59 -17.15
N TYR A 77 -6.37 -5.17 -16.39
CA TYR A 77 -5.21 -5.96 -16.87
C TYR A 77 -3.89 -5.23 -17.18
N THR A 78 -3.74 -3.93 -16.95
CA THR A 78 -2.37 -3.34 -16.97
C THR A 78 -1.64 -3.67 -15.67
N LEU A 79 -0.42 -4.21 -15.79
CA LEU A 79 0.43 -4.48 -14.64
C LEU A 79 0.97 -3.15 -14.10
N PRO A 80 0.95 -2.97 -12.77
CA PRO A 80 1.41 -1.74 -12.16
C PRO A 80 2.90 -1.57 -12.44
N THR A 81 3.35 -0.32 -12.53
CA THR A 81 4.74 0.03 -12.84
C THR A 81 5.50 0.68 -11.70
N GLU A 82 6.83 0.62 -11.74
CA GLU A 82 7.67 1.28 -10.73
C GLU A 82 7.43 2.80 -10.67
N ALA A 83 7.18 3.46 -11.81
CA ALA A 83 6.84 4.88 -11.86
C ALA A 83 5.52 5.18 -11.12
N GLN A 84 4.56 4.28 -11.22
CA GLN A 84 3.29 4.38 -10.51
C GLN A 84 3.45 4.13 -9.01
N TRP A 85 4.30 3.17 -8.63
CA TRP A 85 4.67 2.97 -7.24
C TRP A 85 5.29 4.23 -6.64
N SER A 86 6.20 4.89 -7.38
CA SER A 86 6.82 6.14 -6.92
C SER A 86 5.80 7.26 -6.75
N THR A 87 4.88 7.39 -7.72
CA THR A 87 3.78 8.38 -7.65
C THR A 87 2.88 8.12 -6.43
N ALA A 88 2.63 6.84 -6.12
CA ALA A 88 1.87 6.43 -4.96
C ALA A 88 2.57 6.78 -3.64
N GLU A 89 3.88 6.53 -3.53
CA GLU A 89 4.66 6.91 -2.34
C GLU A 89 4.69 8.44 -2.17
N ASP A 90 4.88 9.21 -3.25
CA ASP A 90 4.85 10.68 -3.21
C ASP A 90 3.50 11.21 -2.70
N ALA A 91 2.39 10.56 -3.08
CA ALA A 91 1.07 10.88 -2.56
C ALA A 91 0.91 10.53 -1.07
N CYS A 92 1.58 9.48 -0.57
CA CYS A 92 1.67 9.20 0.87
C CYS A 92 2.43 10.28 1.60
N VAL A 93 3.62 10.61 1.11
CA VAL A 93 4.50 11.60 1.73
C VAL A 93 3.83 12.97 1.79
N ALA A 94 3.07 13.35 0.76
CA ALA A 94 2.27 14.58 0.75
C ALA A 94 1.24 14.65 1.91
N SER A 95 0.72 13.49 2.33
CA SER A 95 -0.20 13.32 3.45
C SER A 95 0.50 12.98 4.77
N ARG A 96 1.84 13.09 4.84
CA ARG A 96 2.68 12.73 5.99
C ARG A 96 2.54 11.27 6.41
N THR A 97 2.36 10.38 5.44
CA THR A 97 2.25 8.94 5.60
C THR A 97 3.20 8.23 4.63
N HIS A 98 3.23 6.90 4.66
CA HIS A 98 4.03 6.07 3.75
C HIS A 98 3.26 4.85 3.28
N LEU A 99 3.66 4.28 2.14
CA LEU A 99 3.14 2.99 1.70
C LEU A 99 3.33 1.92 2.79
N THR A 100 2.29 1.14 3.11
CA THR A 100 2.25 0.29 4.30
C THR A 100 3.25 -0.86 4.25
N GLY A 101 3.62 -1.34 5.43
CA GLY A 101 4.26 -2.63 5.62
C GLY A 101 3.54 -3.50 6.63
N PHE A 102 4.02 -4.73 6.79
CA PHE A 102 3.51 -5.69 7.76
C PHE A 102 4.67 -6.24 8.58
N GLU A 103 4.55 -6.23 9.90
CA GLU A 103 5.54 -6.87 10.78
C GLU A 103 5.44 -8.39 10.72
N ASP A 104 4.24 -8.94 10.60
CA ASP A 104 4.07 -10.38 10.58
C ASP A 104 2.81 -10.85 9.86
N LEU A 105 2.67 -12.17 9.81
CA LEU A 105 1.54 -12.84 9.19
C LEU A 105 0.20 -12.45 9.83
N GLN A 106 0.17 -12.06 11.11
CA GLN A 106 -1.06 -11.63 11.76
C GLN A 106 -1.50 -10.28 11.21
N GLU A 107 -0.62 -9.29 11.13
CA GLU A 107 -0.93 -7.98 10.52
C GLU A 107 -1.41 -8.13 9.07
N TYR A 108 -0.72 -8.96 8.29
CA TYR A 108 -1.12 -9.27 6.92
C TYR A 108 -2.52 -9.88 6.85
N ASN A 109 -2.83 -10.85 7.71
CA ASN A 109 -4.15 -11.50 7.68
C ASN A 109 -5.25 -10.53 8.13
N VAL A 110 -5.02 -9.68 9.13
CA VAL A 110 -5.96 -8.62 9.53
C VAL A 110 -6.22 -7.66 8.36
N PHE A 111 -5.16 -7.28 7.63
CA PHE A 111 -5.29 -6.50 6.42
C PHE A 111 -6.12 -7.23 5.34
N VAL A 112 -5.83 -8.50 5.09
CA VAL A 112 -6.59 -9.32 4.12
C VAL A 112 -8.07 -9.38 4.49
N ASP A 113 -8.40 -9.56 5.77
CA ASP A 113 -9.78 -9.59 6.25
C ASP A 113 -10.48 -8.25 6.00
N TYR A 114 -9.81 -7.13 6.28
CA TYR A 114 -10.31 -5.79 5.95
C TYR A 114 -10.55 -5.58 4.44
N MET A 115 -9.67 -6.11 3.59
CA MET A 115 -9.81 -6.05 2.13
C MET A 115 -10.95 -6.95 1.64
N ASN A 116 -11.18 -8.09 2.29
CA ASN A 116 -12.27 -9.02 2.00
C ASN A 116 -13.63 -8.41 2.36
N ASP A 117 -13.78 -7.89 3.58
CA ASP A 117 -15.03 -7.32 4.09
C ASP A 117 -15.51 -6.14 3.25
N GLY A 118 -14.57 -5.30 2.81
CA GLY A 118 -14.87 -4.15 1.96
C GLY A 118 -15.06 -4.48 0.48
N LYS A 119 -14.96 -5.75 0.05
CA LYS A 119 -14.93 -6.17 -1.36
C LYS A 119 -13.95 -5.34 -2.21
N LYS A 120 -12.80 -5.02 -1.61
CA LYS A 120 -11.75 -4.18 -2.20
C LYS A 120 -10.86 -5.02 -3.11
N ASP A 121 -11.39 -5.46 -4.25
CA ASP A 121 -10.60 -6.18 -5.26
C ASP A 121 -9.71 -5.19 -6.00
N GLY A 122 -8.54 -5.61 -6.48
CA GLY A 122 -7.57 -4.68 -7.07
C GLY A 122 -6.11 -5.03 -6.87
N GLN A 123 -5.25 -4.12 -7.31
CA GLN A 123 -3.80 -4.16 -7.07
C GLN A 123 -3.44 -2.96 -6.19
N TYR A 124 -2.73 -3.19 -5.10
CA TYR A 124 -2.48 -2.20 -4.07
C TYR A 124 -0.99 -2.10 -3.83
N PHE A 125 -0.40 -0.93 -4.02
CA PHE A 125 1.02 -0.73 -3.70
C PHE A 125 1.25 -0.85 -2.20
N ILE A 126 2.35 -1.52 -1.84
CA ILE A 126 2.86 -1.61 -0.48
C ILE A 126 4.29 -1.08 -0.43
N GLY A 127 4.77 -0.71 0.75
CA GLY A 127 6.05 -0.06 0.98
C GLY A 127 7.25 -0.98 0.84
N ALA A 128 7.16 -2.11 0.14
CA ALA A 128 8.28 -3.03 -0.03
C ALA A 128 9.03 -2.79 -1.35
N LYS A 129 10.37 -2.77 -1.26
CA LYS A 129 11.28 -2.64 -2.40
C LYS A 129 12.41 -3.66 -2.35
N LYS A 130 12.84 -4.12 -3.51
CA LYS A 130 14.00 -4.99 -3.70
C LYS A 130 15.26 -4.22 -3.30
N LYS A 131 16.17 -4.91 -2.63
CA LYS A 131 17.49 -4.37 -2.32
C LYS A 131 18.32 -4.27 -3.61
N ALA A 132 19.01 -3.16 -3.80
CA ALA A 132 19.75 -2.88 -5.04
C ALA A 132 20.85 -3.93 -5.34
N GLU A 133 21.43 -4.52 -4.30
CA GLU A 133 22.42 -5.59 -4.43
C GLU A 133 21.84 -6.94 -4.90
N CYS A 134 20.51 -7.11 -4.86
CA CYS A 134 19.84 -8.35 -5.18
C CYS A 134 19.29 -8.36 -6.61
N THR A 135 20.20 -8.56 -7.57
CA THR A 135 19.84 -8.64 -9.00
C THR A 135 19.23 -9.97 -9.41
N THR A 136 19.48 -11.04 -8.64
CA THR A 136 18.93 -12.38 -8.86
C THR A 136 18.45 -12.97 -7.55
N LEU A 137 17.33 -13.71 -7.58
CA LEU A 137 16.81 -14.41 -6.42
C LEU A 137 17.67 -15.63 -6.13
N ASP A 138 18.22 -15.72 -4.91
CA ASP A 138 18.93 -16.90 -4.46
C ASP A 138 17.92 -17.93 -3.90
N PRO A 139 17.99 -19.22 -4.30
CA PRO A 139 17.11 -20.25 -3.77
C PRO A 139 17.31 -20.52 -2.27
N VAL A 140 18.45 -20.13 -1.69
CA VAL A 140 18.75 -20.27 -0.27
C VAL A 140 18.10 -19.11 0.50
N GLN A 141 17.06 -19.45 1.27
CA GLN A 141 16.25 -18.49 2.04
C GLN A 141 17.07 -17.58 2.98
N THR A 142 18.15 -18.11 3.56
CA THR A 142 19.02 -17.37 4.49
C THR A 142 20.05 -16.48 3.81
N ASN A 143 20.18 -16.54 2.48
CA ASN A 143 21.03 -15.64 1.73
C ASN A 143 20.49 -14.19 1.82
N PRO A 144 21.35 -13.15 1.85
CA PRO A 144 20.91 -11.75 1.76
C PRO A 144 19.97 -11.45 0.59
N CYS A 145 20.08 -12.18 -0.52
CA CYS A 145 19.21 -12.11 -1.69
C CYS A 145 18.27 -13.33 -1.84
N GLY A 146 18.09 -14.09 -0.76
CA GLY A 146 17.02 -15.07 -0.64
C GLY A 146 15.66 -14.40 -0.47
N LEU A 147 14.58 -15.15 -0.69
CA LEU A 147 13.20 -14.64 -0.73
C LEU A 147 12.80 -13.79 0.48
N LEU A 148 13.22 -14.18 1.68
CA LEU A 148 12.94 -13.43 2.91
C LEU A 148 13.69 -12.09 2.97
N ASN A 149 14.93 -12.05 2.48
CA ASN A 149 15.84 -10.94 2.76
C ASN A 149 16.04 -9.98 1.58
N ALA A 150 15.64 -10.37 0.37
CA ALA A 150 15.89 -9.60 -0.84
C ALA A 150 15.05 -8.31 -0.94
N PHE A 151 14.02 -8.17 -0.10
CA PHE A 151 13.17 -7.00 -0.04
C PHE A 151 13.31 -6.31 1.32
N THR A 152 13.08 -5.01 1.34
CA THR A 152 13.07 -4.18 2.54
C THR A 152 11.87 -3.25 2.51
N TRP A 153 11.37 -2.91 3.69
CA TRP A 153 10.33 -1.92 3.86
C TRP A 153 10.93 -0.52 3.71
N PHE A 154 10.57 0.15 2.63
CA PHE A 154 10.91 1.53 2.34
C PHE A 154 10.43 2.43 3.49
N ASN A 155 11.22 3.44 3.85
CA ASN A 155 10.96 4.33 4.98
C ASN A 155 10.76 3.65 6.35
N GLY A 156 11.14 2.37 6.49
CA GLY A 156 11.09 1.67 7.78
C GLY A 156 9.67 1.33 8.24
N VAL A 157 8.71 1.22 7.32
CA VAL A 157 7.30 0.90 7.64
C VAL A 157 7.09 -0.52 8.22
N ALA A 158 8.11 -1.36 8.20
CA ALA A 158 8.17 -2.51 9.07
C ALA A 158 9.63 -2.91 9.27
N THR A 159 9.91 -3.56 10.39
CA THR A 159 11.26 -3.96 10.77
C THR A 159 11.57 -5.40 10.40
N LYS A 160 10.54 -6.25 10.29
CA LYS A 160 10.67 -7.67 9.97
C LYS A 160 10.72 -7.94 8.45
N PRO A 161 11.32 -9.06 8.03
CA PRO A 161 11.34 -9.49 6.61
C PRO A 161 9.95 -9.65 6.00
N LEU A 162 9.86 -9.60 4.66
CA LEU A 162 8.60 -9.86 3.95
C LEU A 162 8.11 -11.30 4.18
N ILE A 163 6.79 -11.48 4.19
CA ILE A 163 6.13 -12.76 4.48
C ILE A 163 6.25 -13.68 3.26
N SER A 164 7.15 -14.66 3.32
CA SER A 164 7.50 -15.55 2.21
C SER A 164 6.35 -16.38 1.65
N GLU A 165 5.35 -16.69 2.48
CA GLU A 165 4.24 -17.57 2.16
C GLU A 165 3.11 -16.88 1.39
N LYS A 166 3.23 -15.57 1.16
CA LYS A 166 2.18 -14.75 0.53
C LYS A 166 2.48 -14.35 -0.90
N TRP A 167 3.63 -14.73 -1.46
CA TRP A 167 3.92 -14.46 -2.86
C TRP A 167 3.01 -15.26 -3.80
N ALA A 168 2.52 -14.60 -4.84
CA ALA A 168 1.81 -15.26 -5.93
C ALA A 168 2.73 -16.26 -6.65
N PRO A 169 2.18 -17.33 -7.26
CA PRO A 169 2.98 -18.24 -8.08
C PRO A 169 3.79 -17.48 -9.16
N GLY A 170 5.07 -17.80 -9.27
CA GLY A 170 6.00 -17.10 -10.17
C GLY A 170 6.51 -15.74 -9.66
N SER A 171 6.11 -15.32 -8.46
CA SER A 171 6.65 -14.13 -7.78
C SER A 171 7.51 -14.53 -6.57
N PRO A 172 8.48 -13.69 -6.18
CA PRO A 172 8.90 -12.44 -6.83
C PRO A 172 9.63 -12.71 -8.16
N ASN A 173 9.42 -11.85 -9.15
CA ASN A 173 10.17 -11.88 -10.41
C ASN A 173 11.15 -10.70 -10.45
N PHE A 174 12.44 -10.99 -10.24
CA PHE A 174 13.49 -9.96 -10.17
C PHE A 174 13.80 -9.30 -11.53
N SER A 175 13.24 -9.84 -12.62
CA SER A 175 13.38 -9.30 -13.97
C SER A 175 12.37 -8.20 -14.29
N ASN A 176 11.24 -8.17 -13.55
CA ASN A 176 10.10 -7.31 -13.83
C ASN A 176 9.92 -6.32 -12.67
N GLY A 177 10.98 -5.60 -12.33
CA GLY A 177 10.94 -4.47 -11.38
C GLY A 177 11.28 -4.77 -9.92
N ASP A 178 11.33 -3.68 -9.16
CA ASP A 178 11.89 -3.64 -7.80
C ASP A 178 10.84 -3.42 -6.73
N CYS A 179 9.61 -3.06 -7.10
CA CYS A 179 8.56 -2.72 -6.15
C CYS A 179 7.57 -3.88 -5.95
N VAL A 180 6.80 -3.84 -4.87
CA VAL A 180 5.82 -4.89 -4.53
C VAL A 180 4.40 -4.32 -4.47
N ALA A 181 3.45 -5.09 -4.97
CA ALA A 181 2.02 -4.86 -4.82
C ALA A 181 1.34 -6.04 -4.14
N TYR A 182 0.30 -5.75 -3.38
CA TYR A 182 -0.71 -6.69 -2.94
C TYR A 182 -1.79 -6.81 -4.02
N VAL A 183 -2.14 -8.03 -4.41
CA VAL A 183 -3.11 -8.31 -5.47
C VAL A 183 -4.26 -9.12 -4.88
N LYS A 184 -5.50 -8.67 -5.12
CA LYS A 184 -6.73 -9.35 -4.72
C LYS A 184 -7.70 -9.44 -5.89
N GLY A 185 -8.35 -10.58 -6.03
CA GLY A 185 -9.41 -10.80 -7.02
C GLY A 185 -8.94 -11.28 -8.38
N GLU A 186 -7.62 -11.41 -8.62
CA GLU A 186 -7.12 -12.11 -9.81
C GLU A 186 -7.33 -13.62 -9.66
N PRO A 187 -7.98 -14.30 -10.63
CA PRO A 187 -7.98 -15.74 -10.68
C PRO A 187 -6.55 -16.19 -11.00
N ILE A 188 -5.86 -16.75 -10.00
CA ILE A 188 -4.60 -17.44 -10.24
C ILE A 188 -4.93 -18.69 -11.08
N PRO A 189 -4.38 -18.82 -12.31
CA PRO A 189 -4.46 -20.08 -13.04
C PRO A 189 -3.85 -21.17 -12.14
N ASP A 190 -4.64 -22.17 -11.79
CA ASP A 190 -4.28 -23.35 -10.98
C ASP A 190 -4.35 -23.22 -9.44
N ALA A 191 -4.77 -22.09 -8.86
CA ALA A 191 -5.08 -22.05 -7.42
C ALA A 191 -6.56 -22.38 -7.17
N ALA A 192 -6.83 -23.55 -6.58
CA ALA A 192 -8.17 -23.94 -6.11
C ALA A 192 -8.68 -23.11 -4.91
N SER A 193 -8.07 -21.95 -4.63
CA SER A 193 -8.34 -21.15 -3.43
C SER A 193 -8.97 -19.80 -3.82
N PRO A 194 -10.20 -19.50 -3.35
CA PRO A 194 -10.86 -18.25 -3.65
C PRO A 194 -10.14 -17.09 -2.97
N MET A 195 -9.89 -16.01 -3.72
CA MET A 195 -9.80 -14.61 -3.24
C MET A 195 -8.81 -14.27 -2.11
N ASN A 196 -7.86 -15.13 -1.77
CA ASN A 196 -6.81 -14.75 -0.83
C ASN A 196 -5.92 -13.72 -1.52
N GLY A 197 -5.59 -12.62 -0.84
CA GLY A 197 -4.66 -11.66 -1.42
C GLY A 197 -3.23 -12.19 -1.43
N PHE A 198 -2.42 -11.76 -2.40
CA PHE A 198 -1.04 -12.20 -2.60
C PHE A 198 -0.11 -11.03 -2.87
N LEU A 199 1.19 -11.23 -2.66
CA LEU A 199 2.27 -10.31 -3.00
C LEU A 199 2.81 -10.60 -4.41
N ARG A 200 3.10 -9.56 -5.18
CA ARG A 200 3.67 -9.63 -6.53
C ARG A 200 4.68 -8.51 -6.75
N THR A 201 5.69 -8.75 -7.57
CA THR A 201 6.56 -7.66 -8.08
C THR A 201 5.82 -6.83 -9.13
N VAL A 202 6.12 -5.53 -9.14
CA VAL A 202 5.56 -4.47 -10.01
C VAL A 202 6.46 -4.30 -11.23
N GLU A 203 5.90 -4.28 -12.45
CA GLU A 203 6.64 -4.39 -13.73
C GLU A 203 7.31 -3.12 -14.27
#